data_AF-K9YQA7-F1
#
_entry.id   AF-K9YQA7-F1
#
_cell.length_a   1.000
_cell.length_b   1.000
_cell.length_c   1.000
_cell.angle_alpha   90.00
_cell.angle_beta   90.00
_cell.angle_gamma   90.00
#
_symmetry.space_group_name_H-M   'P 1'
#
loop_
_entity.id
_entity.type
_entity.pdbx_description
1 polymer ?
#
loop_
_entity_poly.entity_id
_entity_poly.type
_entity_poly.pdbx_seq_one_letter_code
_entity_poly.pdbx_strand_id
1 'polypeptide(L)'
;MELLLQVTAETSHFPVTAISVLIVGFIAVISIGSLTWYNSNRVVGWKNEVDGEPTKYSQEEKREKSANYDRNIISAETAARMEREGQGFKNVPESEQSVDTTGGYTVSREGLVNNYAVEPEMYVDEPGDLKEKQEAEKKERAKELKDINSKDGDKGVGVV
;
A
#
# COMPACT_ATOMS: atom_id res chain seq x y z
N MET A 1 -45.68 46.53 -51.12
CA MET A 1 -45.15 45.94 -49.86
C MET A 1 -45.51 44.46 -49.83
N GLU A 2 -44.85 43.60 -50.61
CA GLU A 2 -45.02 42.12 -50.50
C GLU A 2 -43.76 41.32 -50.86
N LEU A 3 -42.64 41.96 -51.23
CA LEU A 3 -41.42 41.28 -51.71
C LEU A 3 -40.46 40.82 -50.61
N LEU A 4 -40.84 40.96 -49.32
CA LEU A 4 -40.01 40.57 -48.18
C LEU A 4 -40.61 39.45 -47.30
N LEU A 5 -41.81 38.95 -47.63
CA LEU A 5 -42.52 37.95 -46.81
C LEU A 5 -42.58 36.56 -47.46
N GLN A 6 -41.78 36.32 -48.50
CA GLN A 6 -41.74 35.06 -49.25
C GLN A 6 -40.40 34.30 -49.12
N VAL A 7 -39.62 34.59 -48.07
CA VAL A 7 -38.46 33.79 -47.65
C VAL A 7 -38.88 32.57 -46.81
N THR A 8 -40.17 32.28 -46.69
CA THR A 8 -40.71 31.29 -45.75
C THR A 8 -41.29 30.01 -46.37
N ALA A 9 -41.25 29.80 -47.69
CA ALA A 9 -41.87 28.63 -48.28
C ALA A 9 -40.85 27.65 -48.87
N GLU A 10 -40.57 26.61 -48.07
CA GLU A 10 -40.16 25.27 -48.49
C GLU A 10 -38.75 25.08 -49.09
N THR A 11 -37.74 25.16 -48.21
CA THR A 11 -36.51 24.38 -48.40
C THR A 11 -36.59 23.14 -47.52
N SER A 12 -36.63 21.97 -48.15
CA SER A 12 -36.78 20.64 -47.56
C SER A 12 -35.97 20.49 -46.25
N HIS A 13 -36.66 20.52 -45.11
CA HIS A 13 -36.07 20.45 -43.75
C HIS A 13 -35.56 19.05 -43.38
N PHE A 14 -35.77 18.06 -44.25
CA PHE A 14 -35.55 16.64 -44.01
C PHE A 14 -34.08 16.24 -43.77
N PRO A 15 -33.06 16.71 -44.54
CA PRO A 15 -31.68 16.29 -44.30
C PRO A 15 -31.06 16.98 -43.08
N VAL A 16 -31.39 18.25 -42.81
CA VAL A 16 -30.80 19.02 -41.69
C VAL A 16 -31.30 18.50 -40.35
N THR A 17 -32.60 18.20 -40.24
CA THR A 17 -33.19 17.62 -39.02
C THR A 17 -32.71 16.20 -38.77
N ALA A 18 -32.54 15.38 -39.81
CA ALA A 18 -31.98 14.04 -39.68
C ALA A 18 -30.54 14.07 -39.15
N ILE A 19 -29.70 14.97 -39.69
CA ILE A 19 -28.30 15.12 -39.25
C ILE A 19 -28.23 15.65 -37.81
N SER A 20 -29.06 16.63 -37.43
CA SER A 20 -29.03 17.18 -36.08
C SER A 20 -29.44 16.17 -35.02
N VAL A 21 -30.47 15.35 -35.27
CA VAL A 21 -30.87 14.26 -34.36
C VAL A 21 -29.75 13.21 -34.23
N LEU A 22 -29.05 12.90 -35.31
CA LEU A 22 -27.92 11.97 -35.30
C LEU A 22 -26.76 12.48 -34.43
N ILE A 23 -26.43 13.76 -34.54
CA ILE A 23 -25.36 14.39 -33.74
C ILE A 23 -25.75 14.39 -32.26
N VAL A 24 -26.97 14.80 -31.92
CA VAL A 24 -27.42 14.82 -30.52
C VAL A 24 -27.46 13.42 -29.93
N GLY A 25 -27.97 12.43 -30.68
CA GLY A 25 -27.98 11.04 -30.25
C GLY A 25 -26.56 10.47 -30.03
N PHE A 26 -25.63 10.78 -30.93
CA PHE A 26 -24.24 10.34 -30.81
C PHE A 26 -23.53 10.92 -29.57
N ILE A 27 -23.73 12.22 -29.29
CA ILE A 27 -23.18 12.87 -28.09
C ILE A 27 -23.75 12.23 -26.81
N ALA A 28 -25.05 11.92 -26.80
CA ALA A 28 -25.68 11.25 -25.65
C ALA A 28 -25.07 9.87 -25.39
N VAL A 29 -24.86 9.07 -26.44
CA VAL A 29 -24.27 7.72 -26.32
C VAL A 29 -22.82 7.78 -25.86
N ILE A 30 -22.00 8.69 -26.41
CA ILE A 30 -20.60 8.85 -25.96
C ILE A 30 -20.53 9.30 -24.50
N SER A 31 -21.40 10.22 -24.09
CA SER A 31 -21.38 10.74 -22.71
C SER A 31 -21.73 9.66 -21.69
N ILE A 32 -22.77 8.86 -21.96
CA ILE A 32 -23.19 7.76 -21.08
C ILE A 32 -22.15 6.62 -21.12
N GLY A 33 -21.63 6.26 -22.29
CA GLY A 33 -20.57 5.26 -22.44
C GLY A 33 -19.28 5.65 -21.72
N SER A 34 -18.88 6.92 -21.82
CA SER A 34 -17.70 7.46 -21.14
C SER A 34 -17.88 7.46 -19.61
N LEU A 35 -19.06 7.86 -19.10
CA LEU A 35 -19.32 7.89 -17.67
C LEU A 35 -19.39 6.48 -17.06
N THR A 36 -20.01 5.54 -17.76
CA THR A 36 -20.12 4.14 -17.32
C THR A 36 -18.77 3.42 -17.40
N TRP A 37 -17.99 3.61 -18.47
CA TRP A 37 -16.64 3.08 -18.58
C TRP A 37 -15.70 3.67 -17.52
N TYR A 38 -15.74 5.01 -17.34
CA TYR A 38 -14.94 5.68 -16.33
C TYR A 38 -15.28 5.22 -14.92
N ASN A 39 -16.56 4.93 -14.61
CA ASN A 39 -16.95 4.37 -13.32
C ASN A 39 -16.55 2.89 -13.15
N SER A 40 -16.66 2.08 -14.20
CA SER A 40 -16.37 0.65 -14.17
C SER A 40 -14.87 0.34 -14.11
N ASN A 41 -14.03 1.22 -14.65
CA ASN A 41 -12.57 1.06 -14.61
C ASN A 41 -11.93 1.64 -13.34
N ARG A 42 -12.72 2.10 -12.35
CA ARG A 42 -12.18 2.58 -11.07
C ARG A 42 -11.92 1.37 -10.17
N VAL A 43 -10.65 1.04 -9.97
CA VAL A 43 -10.27 0.15 -8.87
C VAL A 43 -10.55 0.85 -7.54
N VAL A 44 -11.10 0.11 -6.57
CA VAL A 44 -11.41 0.64 -5.23
C VAL A 44 -10.10 1.15 -4.60
N GLY A 45 -10.03 2.45 -4.23
CA GLY A 45 -8.87 3.05 -3.54
C GLY A 45 -7.98 4.01 -4.33
N TRP A 46 -8.16 4.18 -5.65
CA TRP A 46 -7.25 4.96 -6.53
C TRP A 46 -7.10 6.45 -6.19
N LYS A 47 -8.05 7.05 -5.47
CA LYS A 47 -7.99 8.47 -5.08
C LYS A 47 -7.08 8.76 -3.89
N ASN A 48 -6.71 7.73 -3.15
CA ASN A 48 -5.97 7.89 -1.90
C ASN A 48 -4.48 7.56 -2.07
N GLU A 49 -4.04 7.17 -3.27
CA GLU A 49 -2.64 6.82 -3.57
C GLU A 49 -1.84 8.02 -4.11
N VAL A 50 -2.50 9.16 -4.33
CA VAL A 50 -1.88 10.37 -4.90
C VAL A 50 -1.05 11.14 -3.86
N ASP A 51 -1.27 10.89 -2.57
CA ASP A 51 -0.65 11.67 -1.48
C ASP A 51 0.48 10.91 -0.75
N GLY A 52 0.86 9.72 -1.20
CA GLY A 52 1.90 8.90 -0.57
C GLY A 52 1.54 8.35 0.83
N GLU A 53 0.37 8.72 1.37
CA GLU A 53 -0.15 8.17 2.61
C GLU A 53 -0.81 6.80 2.35
N PRO A 54 -0.32 5.73 2.97
CA PRO A 54 -0.90 4.42 2.80
C PRO A 54 -2.30 4.38 3.44
N THR A 55 -3.31 4.09 2.63
CA THR A 55 -4.68 3.90 3.13
C THR A 55 -4.75 2.81 4.19
N LYS A 56 -5.70 2.93 5.13
CA LYS A 56 -5.96 1.89 6.14
C LYS A 56 -6.13 0.49 5.50
N TYR A 57 -6.87 0.42 4.39
CA TYR A 57 -7.06 -0.81 3.62
C TYR A 57 -5.75 -1.40 3.07
N SER A 58 -4.81 -0.58 2.59
CA SER A 58 -3.54 -1.10 2.06
C SER A 58 -2.59 -1.57 3.17
N GLN A 59 -2.63 -0.95 4.34
CA GLN A 59 -1.83 -1.37 5.49
C GLN A 59 -2.34 -2.65 6.11
N GLU A 60 -3.66 -2.79 6.23
CA GLU A 60 -4.30 -4.03 6.65
C GLU A 60 -3.94 -5.14 5.66
N GLU A 61 -4.18 -4.96 4.35
CA GLU A 61 -3.84 -5.96 3.32
C GLU A 61 -2.35 -6.36 3.34
N LYS A 62 -1.44 -5.40 3.51
CA LYS A 62 0.00 -5.69 3.66
C LYS A 62 0.29 -6.49 4.93
N ARG A 63 -0.35 -6.15 6.05
CA ARG A 63 -0.23 -6.91 7.30
C ARG A 63 -0.75 -8.33 7.12
N GLU A 64 -1.90 -8.53 6.48
CA GLU A 64 -2.47 -9.86 6.19
C GLU A 64 -1.54 -10.69 5.31
N LYS A 65 -1.05 -10.14 4.20
CA LYS A 65 -0.11 -10.82 3.30
C LYS A 65 1.22 -11.15 3.98
N SER A 66 1.66 -10.31 4.93
CA SER A 66 2.88 -10.56 5.72
C SER A 66 2.69 -11.53 6.89
N ALA A 67 1.45 -11.90 7.19
CA ALA A 67 1.11 -12.72 8.35
C ALA A 67 1.39 -14.21 8.11
N ASN A 68 1.54 -14.64 6.86
CA ASN A 68 1.77 -16.05 6.54
C ASN A 68 3.05 -16.27 5.76
N TYR A 69 3.56 -17.49 5.87
CA TYR A 69 4.69 -17.96 5.05
C TYR A 69 4.25 -18.28 3.62
N ASP A 70 3.01 -18.72 3.44
CA ASP A 70 2.36 -18.86 2.14
C ASP A 70 1.57 -17.59 1.81
N ARG A 71 1.67 -17.12 0.56
CA ARG A 71 0.96 -15.94 0.09
C ARG A 71 -0.55 -16.16 -0.05
N ASN A 72 -0.97 -17.41 -0.24
CA ASN A 72 -2.34 -17.77 -0.59
C ASN A 72 -3.11 -18.44 0.55
N ILE A 73 -2.47 -18.71 1.68
CA ILE A 73 -3.06 -19.44 2.80
C ILE A 73 -2.88 -18.63 4.08
N ILE A 74 -3.99 -18.43 4.79
CA ILE A 74 -4.03 -17.94 6.16
C ILE A 74 -4.47 -19.08 7.07
N SER A 75 -3.66 -19.41 8.08
CA SER A 75 -4.05 -20.38 9.10
C SER A 75 -5.26 -19.86 9.87
N ALA A 76 -6.21 -20.75 10.20
CA ALA A 76 -7.43 -20.38 10.91
C ALA A 76 -7.14 -19.73 12.28
N GLU A 77 -6.07 -20.16 12.95
CA GLU A 77 -5.61 -19.60 14.22
C GLU A 77 -5.08 -18.17 14.05
N THR A 78 -4.24 -17.92 13.05
CA THR A 78 -3.73 -16.59 12.71
C THR A 78 -4.86 -15.64 12.29
N ALA A 79 -5.82 -16.11 11.49
CA ALA A 79 -6.98 -15.32 11.08
C ALA A 79 -7.84 -14.91 12.28
N ALA A 80 -8.16 -15.85 13.17
CA ALA A 80 -8.92 -15.56 14.39
C ALA A 80 -8.18 -14.62 15.35
N ARG A 81 -6.83 -14.69 15.38
CA ARG A 81 -6.00 -13.76 16.15
C ARG A 81 -5.97 -12.36 15.54
N MET A 82 -5.84 -12.25 14.23
CA MET A 82 -5.89 -10.96 13.54
C MET A 82 -7.22 -10.24 13.78
N GLU A 83 -8.33 -10.97 13.78
CA GLU A 83 -9.65 -10.42 14.10
C GLU A 83 -9.75 -9.96 15.57
N ARG A 84 -9.24 -10.78 16.51
CA ARG A 84 -9.30 -10.48 17.95
C ARG A 84 -8.35 -9.35 18.39
N GLU A 85 -7.14 -9.34 17.84
CA GLU A 85 -6.05 -8.43 18.24
C GLU A 85 -6.02 -7.15 17.39
N GLY A 86 -6.58 -7.19 16.18
CA GLY A 86 -6.70 -6.04 15.28
C GLY A 86 -5.36 -5.31 15.09
N GLN A 87 -5.31 -4.05 15.53
CA GLN A 87 -4.10 -3.23 15.43
C GLN A 87 -2.93 -3.72 16.29
N GLY A 88 -3.23 -4.45 17.37
CA GLY A 88 -2.28 -5.09 18.27
C GLY A 88 -1.59 -6.32 17.69
N PHE A 89 -2.10 -6.86 16.58
CA PHE A 89 -1.51 -8.02 15.92
C PHE A 89 -0.08 -7.73 15.48
N LYS A 90 0.83 -8.63 15.85
CA LYS A 90 2.29 -8.55 15.62
C LYS A 90 3.03 -7.43 16.35
N ASN A 91 2.45 -6.83 17.39
CA ASN A 91 3.17 -5.87 18.22
C ASN A 91 3.81 -6.56 19.42
N VAL A 92 5.00 -6.09 19.80
CA VAL A 92 5.67 -6.46 21.04
C VAL A 92 5.10 -5.56 22.16
N PRO A 93 4.87 -6.07 23.38
CA PRO A 93 4.44 -5.22 24.51
C PRO A 93 5.45 -4.11 24.79
N GLU A 94 5.00 -2.89 25.10
CA GLU A 94 5.89 -1.80 25.49
C GLU A 94 6.31 -1.92 26.97
N SER A 95 7.54 -1.49 27.29
CA SER A 95 7.99 -1.40 28.68
C SER A 95 7.53 -0.07 29.29
N GLU A 96 6.56 -0.12 30.20
CA GLU A 96 6.05 1.08 30.89
C GLU A 96 6.86 1.46 32.14
N GLN A 97 7.80 0.61 32.55
CA GLN A 97 8.53 0.70 33.82
C GLN A 97 10.00 1.03 33.59
N SER A 98 10.68 1.54 34.62
CA SER A 98 12.11 1.87 34.57
C SER A 98 13.04 0.67 34.30
N VAL A 99 12.50 -0.56 34.38
CA VAL A 99 13.21 -1.80 34.09
C VAL A 99 12.72 -2.36 32.76
N ASP A 100 13.61 -2.51 31.80
CA ASP A 100 13.29 -3.12 30.50
C ASP A 100 13.16 -4.64 30.67
N THR A 101 11.92 -5.11 30.78
CA THR A 101 11.58 -6.53 30.79
C THR A 101 11.20 -7.06 29.41
N THR A 102 11.18 -6.19 28.40
CA THR A 102 10.66 -6.49 27.06
C THR A 102 11.76 -6.95 26.11
N GLY A 103 13.04 -6.74 26.44
CA GLY A 103 14.17 -7.09 25.56
C GLY A 103 14.20 -8.53 25.03
N GLY A 104 13.55 -9.48 25.70
CA GLY A 104 13.45 -10.89 25.27
C GLY A 104 12.25 -11.23 24.38
N TYR A 105 11.32 -10.30 24.19
CA TYR A 105 10.11 -10.56 23.42
C TYR A 105 10.39 -10.54 21.93
N THR A 106 9.89 -11.55 21.23
CA THR A 106 9.96 -11.66 19.78
C THR A 106 8.61 -12.06 19.21
N VAL A 107 8.34 -11.64 17.98
CA VAL A 107 7.08 -11.91 17.29
C VAL A 107 7.37 -12.61 15.97
N SER A 108 6.82 -13.80 15.79
CA SER A 108 6.90 -14.55 14.54
C SER A 108 6.06 -13.91 13.42
N ARG A 109 6.26 -14.34 12.17
CA ARG A 109 5.48 -13.80 11.03
C ARG A 109 3.97 -13.97 11.21
N GLU A 110 3.56 -15.10 11.76
CA GLU A 110 2.19 -15.47 12.11
C GLU A 110 1.68 -14.80 13.40
N GLY A 111 2.48 -13.88 13.97
CA GLY A 111 2.13 -13.14 15.17
C GLY A 111 2.31 -13.91 16.47
N LEU A 112 2.90 -15.11 16.46
CA LEU A 112 3.19 -15.85 17.70
C LEU A 112 4.23 -15.08 18.53
N VAL A 113 3.88 -14.78 19.78
CA VAL A 113 4.75 -14.04 20.71
C VAL A 113 5.55 -15.04 21.53
N ASN A 114 6.87 -14.89 21.55
CA ASN A 114 7.78 -15.66 22.40
C ASN A 114 8.52 -14.72 23.34
N ASN A 115 8.82 -15.19 24.55
CA ASN A 115 9.67 -14.48 25.53
C ASN A 115 10.92 -15.32 25.79
N TYR A 116 12.05 -14.88 25.27
CA TYR A 116 13.35 -15.53 25.45
C TYR A 116 14.12 -14.89 26.60
N ALA A 117 14.87 -15.70 27.34
CA ALA A 117 15.80 -15.18 28.34
C ALA A 117 16.92 -14.41 27.63
N VAL A 118 17.17 -13.17 28.05
CA VAL A 118 18.29 -12.35 27.57
C VAL A 118 19.39 -12.44 28.62
N GLU A 119 20.55 -12.93 28.21
CA GLU A 119 21.73 -12.95 29.08
C GLU A 119 22.22 -11.51 29.30
N PRO A 120 22.58 -11.14 30.55
CA PRO A 120 23.20 -9.84 30.80
C PRO A 120 24.55 -9.75 30.10
N GLU A 121 24.93 -8.54 29.69
CA GLU A 121 26.26 -8.27 29.16
C GLU A 121 27.32 -8.73 30.18
N MET A 122 28.11 -9.74 29.83
CA MET A 122 29.32 -10.06 30.58
C MET A 122 30.26 -8.86 30.51
N TYR A 123 30.88 -8.51 31.63
CA TYR A 123 31.86 -7.43 31.69
C TYR A 123 33.00 -7.70 30.70
N VAL A 124 33.02 -6.96 29.60
CA VAL A 124 34.27 -6.53 28.95
C VAL A 124 34.84 -5.41 29.82
N ASP A 125 36.13 -5.12 29.71
CA ASP A 125 36.93 -4.30 30.65
C ASP A 125 36.20 -3.06 31.23
N GLU A 126 35.31 -2.41 30.46
CA GLU A 126 34.38 -1.38 30.94
C GLU A 126 32.89 -1.68 30.59
N PRO A 127 31.92 -1.42 31.51
CA PRO A 127 30.50 -1.56 31.22
C PRO A 127 30.04 -0.62 30.08
N GLY A 128 29.56 -1.19 28.97
CA GLY A 128 29.01 -0.44 27.83
C GLY A 128 29.75 -0.66 26.50
N ASP A 129 30.95 -1.22 26.52
CA ASP A 129 31.79 -1.46 25.33
C ASP A 129 31.09 -2.35 24.28
N LEU A 130 30.27 -3.31 24.73
CA LEU A 130 29.52 -4.20 23.84
C LEU A 130 28.40 -3.47 23.11
N LYS A 131 27.70 -2.54 23.77
CA LYS A 131 26.64 -1.75 23.14
C LYS A 131 27.20 -0.87 22.04
N GLU A 132 28.32 -0.21 22.30
CA GLU A 132 28.96 0.64 21.30
C GLU A 132 29.40 -0.16 20.07
N LYS A 133 30.00 -1.34 20.27
CA LYS A 133 30.34 -2.27 19.18
C LYS A 133 29.11 -2.74 18.40
N GLN A 134 28.05 -3.14 19.08
CA GLN A 134 26.80 -3.56 18.42
C GLN A 134 26.16 -2.42 17.62
N GLU A 135 26.18 -1.19 18.13
CA GLU A 135 25.68 -0.03 17.40
C GLU A 135 26.55 0.30 16.19
N ALA A 136 27.87 0.22 16.32
CA ALA A 136 28.81 0.41 15.21
C ALA A 136 28.57 -0.64 14.12
N GLU A 137 28.43 -1.91 14.49
CA GLU A 137 28.15 -3.01 13.56
C GLU A 137 26.77 -2.86 12.88
N LYS A 138 25.74 -2.44 13.63
CA LYS A 138 24.41 -2.15 13.05
C LYS A 138 24.48 -1.01 12.04
N LYS A 139 25.24 0.06 12.34
CA LYS A 139 25.45 1.19 11.43
C LYS A 139 26.21 0.76 10.17
N GLU A 140 27.22 -0.10 10.32
CA GLU A 140 27.98 -0.66 9.20
C GLU A 140 27.10 -1.56 8.32
N ARG A 141 26.39 -2.53 8.91
CA ARG A 141 25.45 -3.41 8.20
C ARG A 141 24.35 -2.63 7.48
N ALA A 142 23.86 -1.53 8.08
CA ALA A 142 22.88 -0.66 7.43
C ALA A 142 23.45 0.09 6.21
N LYS A 143 24.74 0.44 6.22
CA LYS A 143 25.43 1.01 5.05
C LYS A 143 25.62 -0.05 3.98
N GLU A 144 26.10 -1.23 4.36
CA GLU A 144 26.29 -2.37 3.45
C GLU A 144 24.97 -2.75 2.74
N LEU A 145 23.87 -2.84 3.48
CA LEU A 145 22.55 -3.12 2.90
C LEU A 145 22.09 -2.04 1.91
N LYS A 146 22.43 -0.77 2.15
CA LYS A 146 22.14 0.32 1.21
C LYS A 146 22.99 0.21 -0.04
N ASP A 147 24.27 -0.11 0.11
CA ASP A 147 25.20 -0.29 -1.02
C ASP A 147 24.78 -1.49 -1.89
N ILE A 148 24.39 -2.61 -1.28
CA ILE A 148 23.87 -3.81 -1.98
C ILE A 148 22.56 -3.50 -2.72
N ASN A 149 21.66 -2.71 -2.13
CA ASN A 149 20.35 -2.40 -2.71
C ASN A 149 20.38 -1.20 -3.67
N SER A 150 21.56 -0.61 -3.92
CA SER A 150 21.75 0.48 -4.87
C SER A 150 21.78 -0.04 -6.31
N LYS A 151 21.25 0.75 -7.27
CA LYS A 151 21.12 0.36 -8.68
C LYS A 151 22.44 0.07 -9.40
N ASP A 152 23.54 0.62 -8.90
CA ASP A 152 24.89 0.48 -9.46
C ASP A 152 25.69 -0.66 -8.79
N GLY A 153 25.01 -1.65 -8.21
CA GLY A 153 25.57 -2.67 -7.31
C GLY A 153 26.88 -3.32 -7.74
N ASP A 154 28.01 -2.73 -7.32
CA ASP A 154 29.37 -3.29 -7.45
C ASP A 154 29.55 -4.58 -6.62
N LYS A 155 28.60 -4.89 -5.73
CA LYS A 155 28.55 -6.13 -4.94
C LYS A 155 27.31 -6.94 -5.29
N GLY A 156 27.25 -7.39 -6.55
CA GLY A 156 26.24 -8.34 -7.01
C GLY A 156 26.40 -9.73 -6.35
N VAL A 157 25.32 -10.51 -6.38
CA VAL A 157 25.18 -11.85 -5.81
C VAL A 157 26.25 -12.80 -6.40
N GLY A 158 27.36 -13.01 -5.69
CA GLY A 158 28.36 -14.01 -6.05
C GLY A 158 29.83 -13.62 -5.89
N VAL A 159 30.24 -13.13 -4.71
CA VAL A 159 31.64 -13.24 -4.28
C VAL A 159 31.65 -14.15 -3.06
N VAL A 160 31.92 -15.43 -3.31
CA VAL A 160 32.41 -16.40 -2.30
C VAL A 160 33.93 -16.27 -2.26
#